data_AF-A0A930QJF8-F1
#
_entry.id   AF-A0A930QJF8-F1
#
_cell.length_a   1.000
_cell.length_b   1.000
_cell.length_c   1.000
_cell.angle_alpha   90.00
_cell.angle_beta   90.00
_cell.angle_gamma   90.00
#
_symmetry.space_group_name_H-M   'P 1'
#
loop_
_entity.id
_entity.type
_entity.pdbx_description
1 polymer ?
#
loop_
_entity_poly.entity_id
_entity_poly.type
_entity_poly.pdbx_seq_one_letter_code
_entity_poly.pdbx_strand_id
1 'polypeptide(L)'
;LVPVIPSEEDFPYALRLVSEVLESNGSSSMASVCGSTLSLMDAGVPIKAPVAGIAMGLVTQGEHYTILTDIQGMEDALGDMDFKVAGTSKGITAIQMDIKIAGITRDILASALEQAKQGRAFILSKMLECIDKPAEELSPYAPRVETISIDIEKIRDVIGTGGKVVRKIIDETGVDIDIHEDGNIFITSPNTEAMNLARKMIEDIVREVQVGEVYTGRVTRFLKFGAFVELLPGKEGLCHISQLAKHRVENIEDVVHIGDQLEVKVVEIDEKGRINVSHKVLL
;
A
#
# COMPACT_ATOMS: atom_id res chain seq x y z
N LEU A 1 -17.10 -8.39 -4.96
CA LEU A 1 -16.39 -7.30 -4.26
C LEU A 1 -15.18 -6.79 -5.03
N VAL A 2 -14.39 -7.64 -5.69
CA VAL A 2 -13.21 -7.23 -6.51
C VAL A 2 -13.40 -5.93 -7.31
N PRO A 3 -14.53 -5.67 -8.00
CA PRO A 3 -14.69 -4.43 -8.77
C PRO A 3 -14.66 -3.12 -7.96
N VAL A 4 -14.88 -3.18 -6.64
CA VAL A 4 -14.87 -2.00 -5.75
C VAL A 4 -13.65 -1.93 -4.84
N ILE A 5 -12.77 -2.93 -4.88
CA ILE A 5 -11.53 -2.92 -4.10
C ILE A 5 -10.59 -1.83 -4.68
N PRO A 6 -9.90 -1.05 -3.83
CA PRO A 6 -8.88 -0.10 -4.26
C PRO A 6 -7.75 -0.79 -5.03
N SER A 7 -6.95 -0.01 -5.77
CA SER A 7 -5.69 -0.51 -6.32
C SER A 7 -4.68 -0.73 -5.18
N GLU A 8 -3.64 -1.51 -5.47
CA GLU A 8 -2.48 -1.67 -4.58
C GLU A 8 -1.77 -0.34 -4.32
N GLU A 9 -1.74 0.55 -5.33
CA GLU A 9 -1.19 1.91 -5.19
C GLU A 9 -1.96 2.75 -4.16
N ASP A 10 -3.29 2.67 -4.16
CA ASP A 10 -4.15 3.44 -3.26
C ASP A 10 -4.23 2.81 -1.86
N PHE A 11 -4.13 1.48 -1.77
CA PHE A 11 -4.26 0.74 -0.52
C PHE A 11 -3.39 -0.54 -0.55
N PRO A 12 -2.11 -0.45 -0.17
CA PRO A 12 -1.13 -1.52 -0.31
C PRO A 12 -1.23 -2.58 0.80
N TYR A 13 -2.41 -3.18 0.91
CA TYR A 13 -2.71 -4.18 1.93
C TYR A 13 -3.24 -5.47 1.30
N ALA A 14 -2.71 -6.60 1.75
CA ALA A 14 -3.33 -7.88 1.50
C ALA A 14 -4.63 -7.99 2.31
N LEU A 15 -5.76 -8.00 1.61
CA LEU A 15 -7.08 -8.12 2.23
C LEU A 15 -7.47 -9.59 2.39
N ARG A 16 -7.73 -10.02 3.62
CA ARG A 16 -8.32 -11.33 3.92
C ARG A 16 -9.69 -11.16 4.57
N LEU A 17 -10.72 -11.63 3.88
CA LEU A 17 -12.08 -11.69 4.39
C LEU A 17 -12.44 -13.14 4.70
N VAL A 18 -12.98 -13.39 5.89
CA VAL A 18 -13.56 -14.67 6.28
C VAL A 18 -15.00 -14.40 6.68
N SER A 19 -15.94 -15.02 5.97
CA SER A 19 -17.35 -14.94 6.32
C SER A 19 -17.77 -16.26 6.95
N GLU A 20 -18.10 -16.21 8.25
CA GLU A 20 -18.62 -17.35 8.99
C GLU A 20 -20.14 -17.27 9.04
N VAL A 21 -20.80 -18.32 8.57
CA VAL A 21 -22.27 -18.40 8.52
C VAL A 21 -22.75 -19.03 9.82
N LEU A 22 -23.23 -18.20 10.75
CA LEU A 22 -23.77 -18.66 12.03
C LEU A 22 -25.24 -19.11 11.91
N GLU A 23 -25.98 -18.50 11.00
CA GLU A 23 -27.38 -18.84 10.69
C GLU A 23 -27.58 -18.81 9.17
N SER A 24 -28.44 -19.71 8.67
CA SER A 24 -28.77 -19.75 7.24
C SER A 24 -30.20 -20.24 7.05
N ASN A 25 -31.07 -19.35 6.59
CA ASN A 25 -32.39 -19.68 6.06
C ASN A 25 -32.68 -18.98 4.72
N GLY A 26 -31.68 -18.30 4.16
CA GLY A 26 -31.71 -17.64 2.87
C GLY A 26 -30.31 -17.66 2.26
N SER A 27 -29.98 -16.69 1.41
CA SER A 27 -28.69 -16.67 0.74
C SER A 27 -27.56 -16.15 1.63
N SER A 28 -26.89 -17.08 2.32
CA SER A 28 -25.68 -16.79 3.09
C SER A 28 -24.58 -16.18 2.22
N SER A 29 -24.50 -16.53 0.93
CA SER A 29 -23.51 -15.94 0.02
C SER A 29 -23.76 -14.45 -0.26
N MET A 30 -25.02 -14.01 -0.35
CA MET A 30 -25.34 -12.59 -0.46
C MET A 30 -25.16 -11.86 0.87
N ALA A 31 -25.49 -12.51 1.99
CA ALA A 31 -25.16 -12.01 3.31
C ALA A 31 -23.64 -11.81 3.49
N SER A 32 -22.81 -12.74 3.00
CA SER A 32 -21.34 -12.61 3.01
C SER A 32 -20.86 -11.39 2.24
N VAL A 33 -21.47 -11.05 1.09
CA VAL A 33 -21.13 -9.83 0.33
C VAL A 33 -21.47 -8.56 1.12
N CYS A 34 -22.66 -8.52 1.73
CA CYS A 34 -23.10 -7.38 2.53
C CYS A 34 -22.23 -7.22 3.79
N GLY A 35 -22.04 -8.30 4.56
CA GLY A 35 -21.21 -8.29 5.76
C GLY A 35 -19.75 -7.98 5.47
N SER A 36 -19.17 -8.52 4.39
CA SER A 36 -17.81 -8.20 3.97
C SER A 36 -17.66 -6.74 3.55
N THR A 37 -18.69 -6.15 2.93
CA THR A 37 -18.68 -4.72 2.60
C THR A 37 -18.59 -3.87 3.86
N LEU A 38 -19.43 -4.15 4.86
CA LEU A 38 -19.39 -3.46 6.15
C LEU A 38 -18.05 -3.68 6.87
N SER A 39 -17.55 -4.92 6.88
CA SER A 39 -16.27 -5.26 7.52
C SER A 39 -15.08 -4.56 6.85
N LEU A 40 -15.06 -4.42 5.52
CA LEU A 40 -14.05 -3.64 4.81
C LEU A 40 -14.11 -2.16 5.19
N MET A 41 -15.32 -1.58 5.24
CA MET A 41 -15.51 -0.18 5.61
C MET A 41 -15.08 0.08 7.06
N ASP A 42 -15.47 -0.80 7.98
CA ASP A 42 -15.07 -0.74 9.40
C ASP A 42 -13.56 -0.87 9.58
N ALA A 43 -12.91 -1.73 8.78
CA ALA A 43 -11.46 -1.88 8.76
C ALA A 43 -10.72 -0.70 8.10
N GLY A 44 -11.41 0.34 7.63
CA GLY A 44 -10.80 1.51 6.99
C GLY A 44 -10.35 1.28 5.54
N VAL A 45 -10.83 0.23 4.88
CA VAL A 45 -10.50 -0.03 3.47
C VAL A 45 -11.29 0.96 2.58
N PRO A 46 -10.61 1.75 1.74
CA PRO A 46 -11.23 2.77 0.91
C PRO A 46 -11.89 2.16 -0.34
N ILE A 47 -12.94 1.35 -0.14
CA ILE A 47 -13.70 0.76 -1.24
C ILE A 47 -14.39 1.85 -2.08
N LYS A 48 -14.39 1.69 -3.41
CA LYS A 48 -14.91 2.68 -4.37
C LYS A 48 -16.41 2.97 -4.19
N ALA A 49 -17.15 1.96 -3.74
CA ALA A 49 -18.56 2.05 -3.41
C ALA A 49 -19.01 0.83 -2.60
N PRO A 50 -19.98 0.98 -1.69
CA PRO A 50 -20.57 -0.13 -0.94
C PRO A 50 -21.40 -1.04 -1.86
N VAL A 51 -21.32 -2.35 -1.63
CA VAL A 51 -21.96 -3.39 -2.43
C VAL A 51 -22.94 -4.17 -1.55
N ALA A 52 -24.19 -4.27 -2.00
CA ALA A 52 -25.16 -5.19 -1.41
C ALA A 52 -25.42 -6.37 -2.34
N GLY A 53 -25.81 -7.50 -1.77
CA GLY A 53 -26.27 -8.69 -2.48
C GLY A 53 -27.72 -8.99 -2.16
N ILE A 54 -28.44 -9.60 -3.10
CA ILE A 54 -29.79 -10.13 -2.86
C ILE A 54 -29.97 -11.45 -3.61
N ALA A 55 -30.72 -12.36 -3.01
CA ALA A 55 -31.16 -13.59 -3.66
C ALA A 55 -32.61 -13.46 -4.13
N MET A 56 -32.87 -14.01 -5.30
CA MET A 56 -34.11 -13.88 -6.01
C MET A 56 -34.51 -15.26 -6.51
N GLY A 57 -35.82 -15.50 -6.56
CA GLY A 57 -36.37 -16.75 -7.09
C GLY A 57 -37.39 -16.47 -8.16
N LEU A 58 -37.71 -17.52 -8.92
CA LEU A 58 -38.79 -17.53 -9.89
C LEU A 58 -39.58 -18.82 -9.69
N VAL A 59 -40.90 -18.70 -9.60
CA VAL A 59 -41.83 -19.83 -9.66
C VAL A 59 -42.72 -19.64 -10.86
N THR A 60 -42.94 -20.70 -11.62
CA THR A 60 -43.74 -20.72 -12.84
C THR A 60 -44.82 -21.79 -12.78
N GLN A 61 -45.97 -21.51 -13.38
CA GLN A 61 -47.07 -22.45 -13.55
C GLN A 61 -47.79 -22.16 -14.86
N GLY A 62 -47.52 -22.98 -15.88
CA GLY A 62 -48.04 -22.73 -17.23
C GLY A 62 -47.49 -21.41 -17.80
N GLU A 63 -48.38 -20.46 -18.08
CA GLU A 63 -48.01 -19.12 -18.57
C GLU A 63 -47.78 -18.10 -17.44
N HIS A 64 -48.12 -18.45 -16.20
CA HIS A 64 -47.95 -17.55 -15.06
C HIS A 64 -46.58 -17.72 -14.41
N TYR A 65 -46.02 -16.61 -13.93
CA TYR A 65 -44.80 -16.62 -13.14
C TYR A 65 -44.87 -15.62 -11.99
N THR A 66 -44.05 -15.83 -10.97
CA THR A 66 -43.87 -14.91 -9.85
C THR A 66 -42.39 -14.84 -9.49
N ILE A 67 -41.88 -13.62 -9.38
CA ILE A 67 -40.51 -13.35 -8.94
C ILE A 67 -40.53 -13.13 -7.42
N LEU A 68 -39.75 -13.94 -6.71
CA LEU A 68 -39.58 -13.88 -5.26
C LEU A 68 -38.34 -13.05 -4.92
N THR A 69 -38.44 -12.24 -3.87
CA THR A 69 -37.35 -11.37 -3.39
C THR A 69 -36.88 -11.83 -2.03
N ASP A 70 -35.56 -11.94 -1.88
CA ASP A 70 -34.89 -12.44 -0.67
C ASP A 70 -35.37 -13.83 -0.25
N ILE A 71 -35.20 -14.78 -1.17
CA ILE A 71 -35.75 -16.13 -1.02
C ILE A 71 -35.18 -16.89 0.18
N GLN A 72 -36.06 -17.68 0.78
CA GLN A 72 -35.71 -18.67 1.77
C GLN A 72 -35.16 -19.95 1.11
N GLY A 73 -34.48 -20.79 1.90
CA GLY A 73 -33.96 -22.08 1.41
C GLY A 73 -35.04 -22.99 0.81
N MET A 74 -36.26 -22.96 1.37
CA MET A 74 -37.39 -23.73 0.82
C MET A 74 -37.89 -23.17 -0.52
N GLU A 75 -37.88 -21.84 -0.67
CA GLU A 75 -38.32 -21.17 -1.91
C GLU A 75 -37.31 -21.39 -3.05
N ASP A 76 -36.01 -21.48 -2.74
CA ASP A 76 -34.99 -21.92 -3.69
C ASP A 76 -35.23 -23.39 -4.11
N ALA A 77 -35.35 -24.30 -3.13
CA ALA A 77 -35.48 -25.72 -3.39
C ALA A 77 -36.69 -26.08 -4.27
N LEU A 78 -37.77 -25.31 -4.15
CA LEU A 78 -39.02 -25.50 -4.90
C LEU A 78 -39.16 -24.57 -6.12
N GLY A 79 -38.26 -23.58 -6.26
CA GLY A 79 -38.29 -22.61 -7.34
C GLY A 79 -37.76 -23.18 -8.66
N ASP A 80 -38.22 -22.60 -9.77
CA ASP A 80 -37.85 -22.98 -11.13
C ASP A 80 -36.55 -22.30 -11.61
N MET A 81 -36.15 -21.24 -10.93
CA MET A 81 -34.88 -20.57 -11.09
C MET A 81 -34.54 -19.81 -9.81
N ASP A 82 -33.27 -19.81 -9.45
CA ASP A 82 -32.72 -18.92 -8.44
C ASP A 82 -31.59 -18.09 -9.05
N PHE A 83 -31.50 -16.83 -8.62
CA PHE A 83 -30.39 -15.98 -9.02
C PHE A 83 -29.99 -15.01 -7.93
N LYS A 84 -28.71 -14.70 -7.93
CA LYS A 84 -28.04 -13.92 -6.90
C LYS A 84 -27.42 -12.71 -7.59
N VAL A 85 -27.78 -11.52 -7.14
CA VAL A 85 -27.34 -10.26 -7.74
C VAL A 85 -26.64 -9.43 -6.70
N ALA A 86 -25.36 -9.11 -6.95
CA ALA A 86 -24.57 -8.22 -6.12
C ALA A 86 -24.17 -6.97 -6.89
N GLY A 87 -24.22 -5.80 -6.26
CA GLY A 87 -23.93 -4.55 -6.93
C GLY A 87 -23.96 -3.33 -6.03
N THR A 88 -23.50 -2.23 -6.61
CA THR A 88 -23.60 -0.89 -6.02
C THR A 88 -24.93 -0.24 -6.44
N SER A 89 -25.14 1.00 -6.02
CA SER A 89 -26.21 1.85 -6.56
C SER A 89 -26.03 2.21 -8.04
N LYS A 90 -24.79 2.15 -8.55
CA LYS A 90 -24.44 2.52 -9.93
C LYS A 90 -24.48 1.35 -10.92
N GLY A 91 -24.41 0.11 -10.44
CA GLY A 91 -24.38 -1.05 -11.32
C GLY A 91 -24.19 -2.38 -10.62
N ILE A 92 -24.28 -3.45 -11.40
CA ILE A 92 -24.06 -4.83 -10.95
C ILE A 92 -22.56 -5.11 -10.94
N THR A 93 -22.09 -5.77 -9.89
CA THR A 93 -20.69 -6.23 -9.74
C THR A 93 -20.55 -7.73 -9.94
N ALA A 94 -21.60 -8.50 -9.68
CA ALA A 94 -21.67 -9.92 -9.95
C ALA A 94 -23.12 -10.37 -10.14
N ILE A 95 -23.31 -11.36 -11.00
CA ILE A 95 -24.57 -12.06 -11.19
C ILE A 95 -24.28 -13.56 -11.27
N GLN A 96 -25.06 -14.36 -10.55
CA GLN A 96 -25.07 -15.81 -10.65
C GLN A 96 -26.51 -16.24 -10.86
N MET A 97 -26.75 -17.14 -11.80
CA MET A 97 -28.09 -17.61 -12.16
C MET A 97 -28.05 -19.12 -12.33
N ASP A 98 -28.95 -19.82 -11.65
CA ASP A 98 -29.17 -21.24 -11.77
C ASP A 98 -30.60 -21.47 -12.29
N ILE A 99 -30.70 -21.92 -13.53
CA ILE A 99 -31.97 -22.11 -14.25
C ILE A 99 -32.31 -23.60 -14.23
N LYS A 100 -33.46 -23.97 -13.64
CA LYS A 100 -33.88 -25.38 -13.51
C LYS A 100 -34.86 -25.80 -14.62
N ILE A 101 -35.47 -24.85 -15.34
CA ILE A 101 -36.44 -25.10 -16.42
C ILE A 101 -36.09 -24.37 -17.73
N ALA A 102 -36.64 -24.84 -18.85
CA ALA A 102 -36.66 -24.07 -20.09
C ALA A 102 -37.80 -23.03 -20.07
N GLY A 103 -37.70 -21.97 -20.88
CA GLY A 103 -38.80 -21.00 -21.08
C GLY A 103 -38.62 -19.63 -20.42
N ILE A 104 -37.43 -19.32 -19.89
CA ILE A 104 -37.14 -18.00 -19.33
C ILE A 104 -36.88 -17.01 -20.47
N THR A 105 -37.82 -16.08 -20.67
CA THR A 105 -37.72 -15.04 -21.69
C THR A 105 -36.86 -13.88 -21.21
N ARG A 106 -36.39 -13.06 -22.16
CA ARG A 106 -35.64 -11.84 -21.85
C ARG A 106 -36.46 -10.86 -21.01
N ASP A 107 -37.78 -10.82 -21.19
CA ASP A 107 -38.67 -9.90 -20.48
C ASP A 107 -38.85 -10.32 -19.01
N ILE A 108 -38.93 -11.63 -18.75
CA ILE A 108 -38.93 -12.18 -17.39
C ILE A 108 -37.62 -11.81 -16.69
N LEU A 109 -36.48 -12.02 -17.37
CA LEU A 109 -35.17 -11.69 -16.82
C LEU A 109 -35.01 -10.19 -16.53
N ALA A 110 -35.47 -9.32 -17.43
CA ALA A 110 -35.42 -7.87 -17.24
C ALA A 110 -36.25 -7.45 -16.01
N SER A 111 -37.46 -8.00 -15.87
CA SER A 111 -38.34 -7.74 -14.71
C SER A 111 -37.71 -8.23 -13.41
N ALA A 112 -37.10 -9.41 -13.44
CA ALA A 112 -36.44 -10.01 -12.29
C ALA A 112 -35.22 -9.19 -11.83
N LEU A 113 -34.43 -8.67 -12.77
CA LEU A 113 -33.29 -7.80 -12.48
C LEU A 113 -33.71 -6.43 -11.95
N GLU A 114 -34.82 -5.87 -12.43
CA GLU A 114 -35.35 -4.61 -11.91
C GLU A 114 -35.86 -4.78 -10.46
N GLN A 115 -36.58 -5.87 -10.18
CA GLN A 115 -36.99 -6.19 -8.82
C GLN A 115 -35.79 -6.45 -7.90
N ALA A 116 -34.77 -7.15 -8.39
CA ALA A 116 -33.51 -7.37 -7.66
C ALA A 116 -32.78 -6.05 -7.38
N LYS A 117 -32.81 -5.09 -8.30
CA LYS A 117 -32.22 -3.76 -8.10
C LYS A 117 -32.91 -3.01 -6.96
N GLN A 118 -34.24 -3.08 -6.89
CA GLN A 118 -35.01 -2.44 -5.80
C GLN A 118 -34.71 -3.09 -4.45
N GLY A 119 -34.74 -4.43 -4.37
CA GLY A 119 -34.41 -5.14 -3.13
C GLY A 119 -32.97 -4.91 -2.68
N ARG A 120 -32.00 -4.93 -3.61
CA ARG A 120 -30.61 -4.60 -3.33
C ARG A 120 -30.45 -3.18 -2.81
N ALA A 121 -31.16 -2.20 -3.39
CA ALA A 121 -31.11 -0.81 -2.94
C ALA A 121 -31.64 -0.66 -1.51
N PHE A 122 -32.69 -1.41 -1.14
CA PHE A 122 -33.21 -1.46 0.22
C PHE A 122 -32.20 -2.06 1.21
N ILE A 123 -31.56 -3.18 0.87
CA ILE A 123 -30.51 -3.77 1.73
C ILE A 123 -29.34 -2.79 1.89
N LEU A 124 -28.92 -2.17 0.79
CA LEU A 124 -27.85 -1.17 0.81
C LEU A 124 -28.19 0.01 1.72
N SER A 125 -29.43 0.51 1.72
CA SER A 125 -29.80 1.59 2.62
C SER A 125 -29.71 1.17 4.09
N LYS A 126 -30.07 -0.08 4.42
CA LYS A 126 -29.92 -0.63 5.78
C LYS A 126 -28.46 -0.81 6.21
N MET A 127 -27.60 -1.20 5.28
CA MET A 127 -26.16 -1.23 5.54
C MET A 127 -25.60 0.16 5.85
N LEU A 128 -26.01 1.17 5.08
CA LEU A 128 -25.55 2.55 5.24
C LEU A 128 -26.12 3.24 6.49
N GLU A 129 -27.24 2.78 7.03
CA GLU A 129 -27.71 3.18 8.36
C GLU A 129 -26.72 2.74 9.47
N CYS A 130 -25.92 1.70 9.23
CA CYS A 130 -24.94 1.17 10.19
C CYS A 130 -23.55 1.79 9.99
N ILE A 131 -23.04 1.77 8.75
CA ILE A 131 -21.74 2.34 8.37
C ILE A 131 -21.92 3.05 7.03
N ASP A 132 -21.89 4.38 7.03
CA ASP A 132 -22.18 5.21 5.86
C ASP A 132 -20.94 5.48 4.98
N LYS A 133 -19.74 5.47 5.59
CA LYS A 133 -18.44 5.62 4.91
C LYS A 133 -17.36 4.74 5.55
N PRO A 134 -16.28 4.40 4.83
CA PRO A 134 -15.13 3.75 5.44
C PRO A 134 -14.57 4.56 6.61
N ALA A 135 -14.03 3.86 7.62
CA ALA A 135 -13.33 4.48 8.72
C ALA A 135 -12.14 5.32 8.22
N GLU A 136 -11.90 6.47 8.84
CA GLU A 136 -10.83 7.40 8.43
C GLU A 136 -9.43 6.87 8.79
N GLU A 137 -9.35 6.05 9.84
CA GLU A 137 -8.11 5.44 10.30
C GLU A 137 -8.22 3.92 10.31
N LEU A 138 -7.11 3.26 9.96
CA LEU A 138 -6.96 1.83 10.13
C LEU A 138 -6.92 1.46 11.61
N SER A 139 -7.33 0.22 11.92
CA SER A 139 -7.23 -0.33 13.29
C SER A 139 -5.82 -0.12 13.87
N PRO A 140 -5.67 0.25 15.15
CA PRO A 140 -4.37 0.39 15.79
C PRO A 140 -3.57 -0.92 15.85
N TYR A 141 -4.25 -2.05 15.68
CA TYR A 141 -3.64 -3.38 15.63
C TYR A 141 -3.31 -3.84 14.20
N ALA A 142 -3.81 -3.13 13.19
CA ALA A 142 -3.41 -3.39 11.82
C ALA A 142 -1.98 -2.83 11.62
N PRO A 143 -1.07 -3.58 11.01
CA PRO A 143 0.23 -3.03 10.62
C PRO A 143 -0.01 -1.87 9.66
N ARG A 144 0.78 -0.80 9.76
CA ARG A 144 0.73 0.31 8.78
C ARG A 144 1.72 0.02 7.68
N VAL A 145 1.33 0.32 6.45
CA VAL A 145 2.17 0.21 5.26
C VAL A 145 2.41 1.61 4.72
N GLU A 146 3.68 1.96 4.53
CA GLU A 146 4.11 3.13 3.78
C GLU A 146 4.79 2.74 2.48
N THR A 147 4.46 3.46 1.41
CA THR A 147 5.11 3.29 0.11
C THR A 147 6.09 4.44 -0.12
N ILE A 148 7.31 4.10 -0.52
CA ILE A 148 8.33 5.05 -0.98
C ILE A 148 8.71 4.68 -2.40
N SER A 149 8.77 5.67 -3.29
CA SER A 149 9.22 5.48 -4.66
C SER A 149 10.67 5.95 -4.80
N ILE A 150 11.52 5.10 -5.39
CA ILE A 150 12.94 5.38 -5.62
C ILE A 150 13.33 5.09 -7.07
N ASP A 151 14.47 5.64 -7.52
CA ASP A 151 15.00 5.32 -8.84
C ASP A 151 15.38 3.83 -8.94
N ILE A 152 14.99 3.20 -10.05
CA ILE A 152 15.23 1.76 -10.31
C ILE A 152 16.72 1.39 -10.20
N GLU A 153 17.61 2.30 -10.57
CA GLU A 153 19.07 2.10 -10.48
C GLU A 153 19.56 1.95 -9.02
N LYS A 154 18.86 2.58 -8.06
CA LYS A 154 19.23 2.63 -6.64
C LYS A 154 18.67 1.48 -5.82
N ILE A 155 17.79 0.66 -6.41
CA ILE A 155 17.27 -0.57 -5.77
C ILE A 155 18.44 -1.45 -5.28
N ARG A 156 19.51 -1.55 -6.07
CA ARG A 156 20.71 -2.35 -5.72
C ARG A 156 21.41 -1.84 -4.48
N ASP A 157 21.42 -0.53 -4.26
CA ASP A 157 22.08 0.11 -3.11
C ASP A 157 21.26 -0.13 -1.84
N VAL A 158 19.93 -0.05 -1.93
CA VAL A 158 19.03 -0.34 -0.82
C VAL A 158 19.12 -1.80 -0.41
N ILE A 159 19.04 -2.75 -1.36
CA ILE A 159 19.20 -4.19 -1.07
C ILE A 159 20.60 -4.48 -0.51
N GLY A 160 21.62 -3.88 -1.12
CA GLY A 160 23.03 -4.15 -0.83
C GLY A 160 23.48 -5.54 -1.28
N THR A 161 24.75 -5.85 -1.07
CA THR A 161 25.33 -7.14 -1.50
C THR A 161 24.69 -8.33 -0.77
N GLY A 162 23.83 -9.08 -1.47
CA GLY A 162 23.11 -10.24 -0.93
C GLY A 162 22.04 -9.89 0.11
N GLY A 163 21.46 -8.68 0.05
CA GLY A 163 20.40 -8.26 0.97
C GLY A 163 20.88 -7.76 2.34
N LYS A 164 22.20 -7.54 2.51
CA LYS A 164 22.78 -7.15 3.81
C LYS A 164 22.27 -5.81 4.34
N VAL A 165 22.01 -4.85 3.47
CA VAL A 165 21.61 -3.49 3.89
C VAL A 165 20.15 -3.50 4.33
N VAL A 166 19.24 -4.05 3.52
CA VAL A 166 17.83 -4.25 3.93
C VAL A 166 17.73 -5.04 5.23
N ARG A 167 18.46 -6.16 5.36
CA ARG A 167 18.44 -6.95 6.61
C ARG A 167 18.90 -6.15 7.82
N LYS A 168 19.92 -5.31 7.66
CA LYS A 168 20.37 -4.42 8.75
C LYS A 168 19.28 -3.44 9.16
N ILE A 169 18.56 -2.84 8.20
CA ILE A 169 17.44 -1.94 8.48
C ILE A 169 16.32 -2.71 9.22
N ILE A 170 15.97 -3.91 8.74
CA ILE A 170 14.98 -4.78 9.39
C ILE A 170 15.41 -5.13 10.82
N ASP A 171 16.68 -5.51 11.03
CA ASP A 171 17.20 -5.88 12.35
C ASP A 171 17.24 -4.69 13.33
N GLU A 172 17.53 -3.47 12.84
CA GLU A 172 17.59 -2.26 13.68
C GLU A 172 16.21 -1.67 14.00
N THR A 173 15.27 -1.78 13.06
CA THR A 173 13.96 -1.10 13.17
C THR A 173 12.80 -2.06 13.50
N GLY A 174 12.95 -3.36 13.21
CA GLY A 174 11.91 -4.37 13.38
C GLY A 174 10.75 -4.24 12.39
N VAL A 175 10.94 -3.50 11.28
CA VAL A 175 9.93 -3.35 10.22
C VAL A 175 10.09 -4.44 9.17
N ASP A 176 9.04 -4.71 8.40
CA ASP A 176 9.12 -5.52 7.18
C ASP A 176 9.33 -4.60 5.96
N ILE A 177 10.16 -5.03 5.02
CA ILE A 177 10.52 -4.22 3.84
C ILE A 177 10.40 -5.09 2.59
N ASP A 178 9.46 -4.75 1.73
CA ASP A 178 9.29 -5.35 0.41
C ASP A 178 9.70 -4.35 -0.68
N ILE A 179 10.58 -4.79 -1.59
CA ILE A 179 11.11 -3.95 -2.67
C ILE A 179 10.67 -4.53 -4.00
N HIS A 180 9.95 -3.72 -4.78
CA HIS A 180 9.45 -4.08 -6.10
C HIS A 180 10.40 -3.61 -7.21
N GLU A 181 10.36 -4.30 -8.35
CA GLU A 181 11.24 -4.02 -9.51
C GLU A 181 10.93 -2.68 -10.20
N ASP A 182 9.77 -2.09 -9.91
CA ASP A 182 9.32 -0.79 -10.41
C ASP A 182 9.88 0.40 -9.61
N GLY A 183 10.61 0.14 -8.52
CA GLY A 183 11.17 1.17 -7.63
C GLY A 183 10.30 1.49 -6.43
N ASN A 184 9.16 0.81 -6.24
CA ASN A 184 8.35 0.97 -5.03
C ASN A 184 8.90 0.11 -3.89
N ILE A 185 9.05 0.73 -2.71
CA ILE A 185 9.43 0.07 -1.46
C ILE A 185 8.28 0.22 -0.47
N PHE A 186 7.78 -0.92 0.01
CA PHE A 186 6.75 -1.00 1.03
C PHE A 186 7.39 -1.26 2.39
N ILE A 187 7.19 -0.33 3.33
CA ILE A 187 7.64 -0.45 4.72
C ILE A 187 6.43 -0.77 5.58
N THR A 188 6.43 -1.94 6.21
CA THR A 188 5.32 -2.40 7.03
C THR A 188 5.71 -2.46 8.50
N SER A 189 4.96 -1.78 9.37
CA SER A 189 5.20 -1.83 10.81
C SER A 189 3.95 -1.50 11.63
N PRO A 190 3.72 -2.15 12.79
CA PRO A 190 2.73 -1.71 13.76
C PRO A 190 3.14 -0.43 14.51
N ASN A 191 4.42 -0.05 14.49
CA ASN A 191 4.93 1.13 15.19
C ASN A 191 5.32 2.24 14.22
N THR A 192 4.70 3.42 14.37
CA THR A 192 4.96 4.59 13.53
C THR A 192 6.38 5.14 13.71
N GLU A 193 6.97 5.05 14.90
CA GLU A 193 8.35 5.52 15.13
C GLU A 193 9.37 4.66 14.40
N ALA A 194 9.20 3.34 14.45
CA ALA A 194 10.06 2.38 13.74
C ALA A 194 9.97 2.56 12.22
N MET A 195 8.77 2.79 11.70
CA MET A 195 8.52 3.06 10.28
C MET A 195 9.21 4.35 9.82
N ASN A 196 9.10 5.44 10.58
CA ASN A 196 9.77 6.69 10.27
C ASN A 196 11.30 6.55 10.28
N LEU A 197 11.85 5.77 11.20
CA LEU A 197 13.29 5.50 11.26
C LEU A 197 13.75 4.71 10.02
N ALA A 198 13.01 3.67 9.63
CA ALA A 198 13.30 2.87 8.44
C ALA A 198 13.20 3.70 7.15
N ARG A 199 12.16 4.53 7.01
CA ARG A 199 12.03 5.49 5.92
C ARG A 199 13.28 6.35 5.83
N LYS A 200 13.69 6.97 6.93
CA LYS A 200 14.83 7.88 6.94
C LYS A 200 16.13 7.16 6.53
N MET A 201 16.34 5.93 6.99
CA MET A 201 17.50 5.13 6.58
C MET A 201 17.50 4.85 5.07
N ILE A 202 16.35 4.51 4.49
CA ILE A 202 16.22 4.26 3.05
C ILE A 202 16.44 5.55 2.26
N GLU A 203 15.83 6.66 2.70
CA GLU A 203 16.03 7.98 2.11
C GLU A 203 17.50 8.39 2.15
N ASP A 204 18.21 8.19 3.27
CA ASP A 204 19.63 8.54 3.41
C ASP A 204 20.54 7.71 2.48
N ILE A 205 20.18 6.46 2.18
CA ILE A 205 20.90 5.61 1.21
C ILE A 205 20.70 6.11 -0.22
N VAL A 206 19.44 6.41 -0.57
CA VAL A 206 19.03 6.83 -1.91
C VAL A 206 19.39 8.30 -2.19
N ARG A 207 19.52 9.11 -1.13
CA ARG A 207 19.82 10.53 -1.20
C ARG A 207 21.14 10.73 -1.93
N GLU A 208 21.09 11.54 -2.97
CA GLU A 208 22.28 11.96 -3.69
C GLU A 208 22.90 13.17 -3.03
N VAL A 209 24.23 13.16 -3.00
CA VAL A 209 25.00 14.30 -2.55
C VAL A 209 24.88 15.37 -3.63
N GLN A 210 24.27 16.52 -3.31
CA GLN A 210 24.08 17.60 -4.26
C GLN A 210 25.23 18.60 -4.21
N VAL A 211 25.69 19.04 -5.39
CA VAL A 211 26.68 20.12 -5.48
C VAL A 211 26.11 21.39 -4.86
N GLY A 212 26.82 21.96 -3.89
CA GLY A 212 26.42 23.17 -3.18
C GLY A 212 25.69 22.94 -1.86
N GLU A 213 25.25 21.72 -1.52
CA GLU A 213 24.72 21.41 -0.19
C GLU A 213 25.85 21.30 0.86
N VAL A 214 25.50 21.60 2.11
CA VAL A 214 26.37 21.47 3.27
C VAL A 214 25.96 20.22 4.04
N TYR A 215 26.94 19.37 4.34
CA TYR A 215 26.75 18.12 5.08
C TYR A 215 27.65 18.10 6.31
N THR A 216 27.15 17.57 7.42
CA THR A 216 27.96 17.24 8.60
C THR A 216 28.46 15.81 8.46
N GLY A 217 29.70 15.65 8.00
CA GLY A 217 30.26 14.34 7.71
C GLY A 217 31.35 13.92 8.70
N ARG A 218 31.61 12.61 8.79
CA ARG A 218 32.64 12.06 9.69
C ARG A 218 33.90 11.71 8.92
N VAL A 219 35.06 12.09 9.43
CA VAL A 219 36.35 11.75 8.82
C VAL A 219 36.60 10.24 8.94
N THR A 220 36.69 9.52 7.83
CA THR A 220 36.89 8.06 7.81
C THR A 220 38.36 7.68 7.70
N ARG A 221 39.12 8.37 6.84
CA ARG A 221 40.53 8.08 6.57
C ARG A 221 41.27 9.25 5.95
N PHE A 222 42.60 9.20 6.03
CA PHE A 222 43.50 10.17 5.42
C PHE A 222 44.32 9.58 4.27
N LEU A 223 44.63 10.41 3.28
CA LEU A 223 45.68 10.20 2.29
C LEU A 223 46.61 11.42 2.30
N LYS A 224 47.78 11.28 1.67
CA LYS A 224 48.80 12.36 1.61
C LYS A 224 48.30 13.69 1.01
N PHE A 225 47.18 13.69 0.30
CA PHE A 225 46.64 14.86 -0.40
C PHE A 225 45.25 15.30 0.10
N GLY A 226 44.62 14.59 1.03
CA GLY A 226 43.31 14.95 1.55
C GLY A 226 42.72 13.99 2.56
N ALA A 227 41.60 14.39 3.16
CA ALA A 227 40.80 13.60 4.08
C ALA A 227 39.53 13.10 3.39
N PHE A 228 39.16 11.83 3.62
CA PHE A 228 37.84 11.33 3.24
C PHE A 228 36.86 11.57 4.37
N VAL A 229 35.72 12.15 4.02
CA VAL A 229 34.64 12.48 4.93
C VAL A 229 33.39 11.76 4.45
N GLU A 230 32.82 10.88 5.27
CA GLU A 230 31.55 10.21 4.99
C GLU A 230 30.40 11.22 5.18
N LEU A 231 29.69 11.51 4.09
CA LEU A 231 28.62 12.53 4.04
C LEU A 231 27.25 11.88 4.25
N LEU A 232 27.07 10.71 3.64
CA LEU A 232 25.89 9.85 3.72
C LEU A 232 26.37 8.40 3.84
N PRO A 233 25.56 7.46 4.37
CA PRO A 233 25.96 6.06 4.49
C PRO A 233 26.48 5.48 3.16
N GLY A 234 27.76 5.14 3.11
CA GLY A 234 28.39 4.60 1.91
C GLY A 234 28.84 5.61 0.84
N LYS A 235 28.66 6.93 1.07
CA LYS A 235 29.15 8.00 0.17
C LYS A 235 30.21 8.85 0.86
N GLU A 236 31.46 8.71 0.40
CA GLU A 236 32.59 9.49 0.88
C GLU A 236 32.92 10.67 -0.05
N GLY A 237 33.13 11.85 0.53
CA GLY A 237 33.69 13.02 -0.13
C GLY A 237 35.17 13.20 0.18
N LEU A 238 35.95 13.59 -0.82
CA LEU A 238 37.36 13.96 -0.65
C LEU A 238 37.47 15.46 -0.33
N CYS A 239 37.97 15.77 0.87
CA CYS A 239 38.40 17.11 1.23
C CYS A 239 39.90 17.25 0.95
N HIS A 240 40.27 17.98 -0.10
CA HIS A 240 41.68 18.23 -0.41
C HIS A 240 42.35 19.09 0.69
N ILE A 241 43.64 18.89 0.95
CA ILE A 241 44.38 19.62 2.01
C ILE A 241 44.28 21.16 1.89
N SER A 242 44.18 21.67 0.66
CA SER A 242 44.02 23.11 0.40
C SER A 242 42.61 23.67 0.67
N GLN A 243 41.64 22.79 0.87
CA GLN A 243 40.23 23.10 1.12
C GLN A 243 39.81 22.84 2.58
N LEU A 244 40.77 22.48 3.44
CA LEU A 244 40.54 22.21 4.87
C LEU A 244 40.52 23.49 5.72
N ALA A 245 41.41 24.45 5.48
CA ALA A 245 41.50 25.67 6.29
C ALA A 245 41.86 26.92 5.45
N LYS A 246 41.63 28.12 6.02
CA LYS A 246 42.01 29.40 5.40
C LYS A 246 43.53 29.60 5.29
N HIS A 247 44.29 29.01 6.20
CA HIS A 247 45.76 29.06 6.24
C HIS A 247 46.36 27.82 5.54
N ARG A 248 47.66 27.91 5.20
CA ARG A 248 48.37 26.79 4.56
C ARG A 248 48.61 25.70 5.60
N VAL A 249 48.03 24.53 5.36
CA VAL A 249 48.17 23.34 6.20
C VAL A 249 49.25 22.45 5.59
N GLU A 250 50.28 22.10 6.36
CA GLU A 250 51.35 21.20 5.92
C GLU A 250 51.00 19.73 6.13
N ASN A 251 50.38 19.39 7.28
CA ASN A 251 49.85 18.04 7.53
C ASN A 251 48.37 18.07 7.90
N ILE A 252 47.60 17.14 7.32
CA ILE A 252 46.15 17.02 7.58
C ILE A 252 45.87 16.67 9.05
N GLU A 253 46.76 15.88 9.65
CA GLU A 253 46.72 15.45 11.06
C GLU A 253 46.77 16.61 12.06
N ASP A 254 47.25 17.78 11.64
CA ASP A 254 47.32 18.97 12.49
C ASP A 254 45.94 19.67 12.65
N VAL A 255 44.97 19.32 11.79
CA VAL A 255 43.68 20.05 11.68
C VAL A 255 42.49 19.14 11.97
N VAL A 256 42.54 17.87 11.57
CA VAL A 256 41.44 16.92 11.72
C VAL A 256 41.96 15.54 12.11
N HIS A 257 41.21 14.83 12.95
CA HIS A 257 41.51 13.46 13.34
C HIS A 257 40.51 12.48 12.72
N ILE A 258 40.91 11.21 12.60
CA ILE A 258 40.00 10.14 12.17
C ILE A 258 38.86 10.06 13.19
N GLY A 259 37.64 10.16 12.71
CA GLY A 259 36.43 10.10 13.51
C GLY A 259 35.82 11.45 13.89
N ASP A 260 36.49 12.57 13.59
CA ASP A 260 35.94 13.92 13.83
C ASP A 260 34.76 14.21 12.90
N GLN A 261 33.80 15.00 13.40
CA GLN A 261 32.69 15.52 12.61
C GLN A 261 33.07 16.89 12.04
N LEU A 262 32.95 17.05 10.72
CA LEU A 262 33.28 18.27 9.99
C LEU A 262 32.09 18.67 9.11
N GLU A 263 31.71 19.95 9.17
CA GLU A 263 30.76 20.51 8.20
C GLU A 263 31.48 20.81 6.89
N VAL A 264 31.04 20.22 5.79
CA VAL A 264 31.68 20.38 4.49
C VAL A 264 30.65 20.69 3.41
N LYS A 265 31.01 21.61 2.51
CA LYS A 265 30.19 21.94 1.35
C LYS A 265 30.67 21.16 0.14
N VAL A 266 29.75 20.56 -0.60
CA VAL A 266 30.07 19.88 -1.86
C VAL A 266 30.38 20.92 -2.92
N VAL A 267 31.59 20.88 -3.47
CA VAL A 267 32.07 21.85 -4.46
C VAL A 267 31.81 21.32 -5.87
N GLU A 268 32.06 20.04 -6.10
CA GLU A 268 32.01 19.44 -7.42
C GLU A 268 31.84 17.92 -7.29
N ILE A 269 31.18 17.30 -8.27
CA ILE A 269 31.17 15.85 -8.47
C ILE A 269 31.82 15.61 -9.82
N ASP A 270 32.91 14.84 -9.86
CA ASP A 270 33.63 14.58 -11.10
C ASP A 270 32.86 13.61 -12.02
N GLU A 271 33.27 13.51 -13.30
CA GLU A 271 32.66 12.60 -14.29
C GLU A 271 32.76 11.11 -13.90
N LYS A 272 33.55 10.77 -12.88
CA LYS A 272 33.70 9.41 -12.33
C LYS A 272 32.90 9.22 -11.03
N GLY A 273 32.05 10.18 -10.65
CA GLY A 273 31.19 10.14 -9.48
C GLY A 273 31.91 10.43 -8.15
N ARG A 274 33.14 10.97 -8.16
CA ARG A 274 33.88 11.33 -6.95
C ARG A 274 33.44 12.71 -6.47
N ILE A 275 33.09 12.77 -5.19
CA ILE A 275 32.56 13.98 -4.56
C ILE A 275 33.73 14.77 -3.97
N ASN A 276 33.94 15.99 -4.43
CA ASN A 276 34.91 16.93 -3.87
C ASN A 276 34.21 17.87 -2.90
N VAL A 277 34.71 17.92 -1.66
CA VAL A 277 34.13 18.75 -0.61
C VAL A 277 35.14 19.77 -0.08
N SER A 278 34.64 20.88 0.46
CA SER A 278 35.44 21.94 1.05
C SER A 278 34.87 22.38 2.39
N HIS A 279 35.72 22.38 3.42
CA HIS A 279 35.43 22.98 4.71
C HIS A 279 35.72 24.50 4.68
N LYS A 280 36.74 24.90 3.93
CA LYS A 280 37.19 26.29 3.80
C LYS A 280 36.11 27.26 3.32
N VAL A 281 35.19 26.81 2.48
CA VAL A 281 34.10 27.66 1.95
C VAL A 281 33.08 28.04 3.04
N LEU A 282 33.07 27.32 4.16
CA LEU A 282 32.17 27.56 5.30
C LEU A 282 32.84 28.35 6.44
N LEU A 283 34.17 28.46 6.43
CA LEU A 283 34.97 29.22 7.40
C LEU A 283 35.04 30.70 7.04
#